data_AF-A0A976BDQ7-F1
#
_entry.id   AF-A0A976BDQ7-F1
#
_cell.length_a   1.000
_cell.length_b   1.000
_cell.length_c   1.000
_cell.angle_alpha   90.00
_cell.angle_beta   90.00
_cell.angle_gamma   90.00
#
_symmetry.space_group_name_H-M   'P 1'
#
loop_
_entity.id
_entity.type
_entity.pdbx_description
1 polymer ?
#
loop_
_entity_poly.entity_id
_entity_poly.type
_entity_poly.pdbx_seq_one_letter_code
_entity_poly.pdbx_strand_id
1 'polypeptide(L)'
;MAGAVHLALPHGSADDWQALAWSLGWLAPLGCALATGFTLAEARVCAAGRHALLEPLADATLLAALAMALVVTGMSHPMAWLFDPEAGRLSMAHWIAGALLTLVLAGFALTECRRLAAGSAMQAAVLAGTLAFGALMAAAPAVVAGALALALALRRASMAWMGLGVAAIAIGFVWYYSALHWTLLAKSVTLAAAGVLLLAGRYWLLHGRTGKEFA
;
A
#
# COMPACT_ATOMS: atom_id res chain seq x y z
N MET A 1 7.63 3.60 21.26
CA MET A 1 7.85 4.96 20.70
C MET A 1 6.56 5.60 20.19
N ALA A 2 5.72 4.92 19.39
CA ALA A 2 4.43 5.48 18.94
C ALA A 2 3.50 5.93 20.09
N GLY A 3 3.36 5.12 21.14
CA GLY A 3 2.60 5.50 22.34
C GLY A 3 3.21 6.66 23.14
N ALA A 4 4.53 6.86 23.07
CA ALA A 4 5.19 7.98 23.76
C ALA A 4 4.97 9.32 23.04
N VAL A 5 4.87 9.30 21.69
CA VAL A 5 4.47 10.47 20.90
C VAL A 5 3.00 10.81 21.14
N HIS A 6 2.14 9.79 21.27
CA HIS A 6 0.72 10.01 21.57
C HIS A 6 0.49 10.60 22.97
N LEU A 7 1.26 10.15 23.97
CA LEU A 7 1.20 10.66 25.35
C LEU A 7 1.79 12.07 25.51
N ALA A 8 2.63 12.53 24.57
CA ALA A 8 3.31 13.82 24.67
C ALA A 8 2.54 15.00 24.06
N LEU A 9 1.43 14.75 23.37
CA LEU A 9 0.60 15.79 22.75
C LEU A 9 -0.51 16.26 23.71
N PRO A 10 -0.84 17.55 23.75
CA PRO A 10 -1.92 18.07 24.60
C PRO A 10 -3.26 17.50 24.14
N HIS A 11 -3.94 16.78 25.03
CA HIS A 11 -5.21 16.10 24.73
C HIS A 11 -6.37 17.09 24.83
N GLY A 12 -6.66 17.77 23.72
CA GLY A 12 -7.91 18.50 23.50
C GLY A 12 -8.59 17.87 22.29
N SER A 13 -9.80 17.34 22.47
CA SER A 13 -10.63 16.47 21.61
C SER A 13 -10.53 16.50 20.06
N ALA A 14 -9.93 17.52 19.43
CA ALA A 14 -9.65 17.58 17.98
C ALA A 14 -8.20 17.16 17.61
N ASP A 15 -7.23 17.33 18.52
CA ASP A 15 -5.81 17.05 18.30
C ASP A 15 -5.48 15.54 18.42
N ASP A 16 -6.27 14.79 19.20
CA ASP A 16 -6.04 13.35 19.43
C ASP A 16 -6.20 12.51 18.15
N TRP A 17 -7.10 12.92 17.25
CA TRP A 17 -7.33 12.22 15.98
C TRP A 17 -6.18 12.44 14.99
N GLN A 18 -5.61 13.65 14.97
CA GLN A 18 -4.43 13.96 14.15
C GLN A 18 -3.16 13.31 14.71
N ALA A 19 -3.05 13.22 16.04
CA ALA A 19 -1.99 12.48 16.73
C ALA A 19 -2.01 11.00 16.37
N LEU A 20 -3.20 10.39 16.27
CA LEU A 20 -3.38 9.04 15.77
C LEU A 20 -2.85 8.93 14.33
N ALA A 21 -3.27 9.80 13.40
CA ALA A 21 -2.80 9.79 12.02
C ALA A 21 -1.28 9.89 11.86
N TRP A 22 -0.64 10.73 12.68
CA TRP A 22 0.81 10.78 12.75
C TRP A 22 1.37 9.45 13.23
N SER A 23 0.88 8.89 14.34
CA SER A 23 1.37 7.63 14.88
C SER A 23 1.22 6.44 13.93
N LEU A 24 0.14 6.37 13.17
CA LEU A 24 -0.15 5.25 12.27
C LEU A 24 0.48 5.44 10.88
N GLY A 25 0.70 6.69 10.45
CA GLY A 25 1.17 7.04 9.10
C GLY A 25 2.53 6.43 8.72
N TRP A 26 3.42 6.23 9.70
CA TRP A 26 4.70 5.54 9.49
C TRP A 26 4.69 4.07 9.90
N LEU A 27 3.79 3.64 10.79
CA LEU A 27 3.71 2.24 11.21
C LEU A 27 3.21 1.31 10.10
N ALA A 28 2.24 1.77 9.28
CA ALA A 28 1.76 1.01 8.14
C ALA A 28 2.88 0.68 7.12
N PRO A 29 3.64 1.66 6.58
CA PRO A 29 4.75 1.36 5.66
C PRO A 29 5.86 0.54 6.32
N LEU A 30 6.16 0.74 7.60
CA LEU A 30 7.14 -0.08 8.32
C LEU A 30 6.70 -1.55 8.43
N GLY A 31 5.44 -1.80 8.80
CA GLY A 31 4.88 -3.15 8.85
C GLY A 31 4.88 -3.83 7.47
N CYS A 32 4.50 -3.10 6.42
CA CYS A 32 4.59 -3.56 5.04
C CYS A 32 6.03 -3.86 4.61
N ALA A 33 7.00 -3.04 5.01
CA ALA A 33 8.42 -3.26 4.72
C ALA A 33 8.97 -4.51 5.45
N LEU A 34 8.56 -4.75 6.70
CA LEU A 34 8.92 -5.96 7.43
C LEU A 34 8.32 -7.22 6.78
N ALA A 35 7.04 -7.20 6.42
CA ALA A 35 6.40 -8.30 5.69
C ALA A 35 7.11 -8.55 4.35
N THR A 36 7.45 -7.49 3.63
CA THR A 36 8.23 -7.56 2.37
C THR A 36 9.59 -8.21 2.61
N GLY A 37 10.34 -7.75 3.64
CA GLY A 37 11.64 -8.30 4.01
C GLY A 37 11.57 -9.79 4.37
N PHE A 38 10.56 -10.19 5.14
CA PHE A 38 10.29 -11.60 5.44
C PHE A 38 10.11 -12.41 4.16
N THR A 39 9.23 -11.96 3.25
CA THR A 39 9.02 -12.71 1.99
C THR A 39 10.31 -12.79 1.17
N LEU A 40 11.12 -11.74 1.12
CA LEU A 40 12.39 -11.71 0.37
C LEU A 40 13.42 -12.66 0.96
N ALA A 41 13.43 -12.81 2.28
CA ALA A 41 14.33 -13.69 3.02
C ALA A 41 13.75 -15.09 3.29
N GLU A 42 12.52 -15.40 2.87
CA GLU A 42 11.79 -16.60 3.30
C GLU A 42 12.58 -17.89 3.08
N ALA A 43 13.22 -18.07 1.92
CA ALA A 43 14.06 -19.23 1.65
C ALA A 43 15.23 -19.38 2.64
N ARG A 44 15.84 -18.26 3.05
CA ARG A 44 16.93 -18.24 4.06
C ARG A 44 16.39 -18.53 5.46
N VAL A 45 15.19 -18.03 5.77
CA VAL A 45 14.50 -18.28 7.03
C VAL A 45 14.11 -19.75 7.18
N CYS A 46 13.63 -20.38 6.09
CA CYS A 46 13.39 -21.81 6.02
C CYS A 46 14.68 -22.61 6.23
N ALA A 47 15.76 -22.24 5.52
CA ALA A 47 17.06 -22.91 5.67
C ALA A 47 17.63 -22.79 7.10
N ALA A 48 17.32 -21.71 7.82
CA ALA A 48 17.71 -21.50 9.22
C ALA A 48 16.79 -22.19 10.23
N GLY A 49 15.74 -22.92 9.80
CA GLY A 49 14.80 -23.61 10.68
C GLY A 49 13.91 -22.69 11.52
N ARG A 50 13.82 -21.38 11.18
CA ARG A 50 13.06 -20.38 11.95
C ARG A 50 11.68 -20.08 11.38
N HIS A 51 11.31 -20.73 10.28
CA HIS A 51 10.08 -20.45 9.53
C HIS A 51 8.81 -20.63 10.38
N ALA A 52 8.70 -21.73 11.14
CA ALA A 52 7.55 -22.01 12.00
C ALA A 52 7.27 -20.93 13.07
N LEU A 53 8.31 -20.19 13.50
CA LEU A 53 8.17 -19.08 14.45
C LEU A 53 7.91 -17.74 13.76
N LEU A 54 8.51 -17.52 12.60
CA LEU A 54 8.47 -16.22 11.91
C LEU A 54 7.27 -16.06 10.97
N GLU A 55 6.70 -17.16 10.47
CA GLU A 55 5.50 -17.13 9.63
C GLU A 55 4.28 -16.49 10.31
N PRO A 56 3.85 -16.92 11.52
CA PRO A 56 2.69 -16.29 12.17
C PRO A 56 2.95 -14.83 12.54
N LEU A 57 4.21 -14.47 12.82
CA LEU A 57 4.60 -13.08 13.04
C LEU A 57 4.47 -12.27 11.75
N ALA A 58 4.91 -12.80 10.61
CA ALA A 58 4.75 -12.15 9.31
C ALA A 58 3.26 -11.94 8.99
N ASP A 59 2.41 -12.95 9.21
CA ASP A 59 0.97 -12.86 9.01
C ASP A 59 0.33 -11.76 9.89
N ALA A 60 0.66 -11.75 11.18
CA ALA A 60 0.17 -10.73 12.11
C ALA A 60 0.66 -9.32 11.72
N THR A 61 1.92 -9.19 11.30
CA THR A 61 2.48 -7.90 10.87
C THR A 61 1.80 -7.38 9.61
N LEU A 62 1.50 -8.25 8.63
CA LEU A 62 0.79 -7.83 7.42
C LEU A 62 -0.65 -7.42 7.75
N LEU A 63 -1.36 -8.21 8.55
CA LEU A 63 -2.72 -7.90 8.96
C LEU A 63 -2.78 -6.56 9.70
N ALA A 64 -1.87 -6.35 10.67
CA ALA A 64 -1.77 -5.09 11.38
C ALA A 64 -1.43 -3.93 10.43
N ALA A 65 -0.46 -4.10 9.53
CA ALA A 65 -0.08 -3.07 8.56
C ALA A 65 -1.25 -2.67 7.65
N LEU A 66 -2.04 -3.63 7.17
CA LEU A 66 -3.22 -3.40 6.33
C LEU A 66 -4.34 -2.70 7.11
N ALA A 67 -4.63 -3.14 8.34
CA ALA A 67 -5.60 -2.48 9.20
C ALA A 67 -5.20 -1.02 9.46
N MET A 68 -3.92 -0.76 9.68
CA MET A 68 -3.39 0.59 9.91
C MET A 68 -3.43 1.45 8.65
N ALA A 69 -3.08 0.88 7.49
CA ALA A 69 -3.18 1.58 6.20
C ALA A 69 -4.64 1.93 5.86
N LEU A 70 -5.57 1.03 6.18
CA LEU A 70 -6.99 1.30 6.15
C LEU A 70 -7.28 2.49 7.04
N VAL A 71 -6.99 2.44 8.35
CA VAL A 71 -7.30 3.55 9.27
C VAL A 71 -6.74 4.88 8.76
N VAL A 72 -5.50 4.93 8.27
CA VAL A 72 -4.92 6.12 7.62
C VAL A 72 -5.77 6.61 6.45
N THR A 73 -6.22 5.70 5.60
CA THR A 73 -7.10 6.04 4.47
C THR A 73 -8.47 6.55 4.94
N GLY A 74 -9.06 5.90 5.94
CA GLY A 74 -10.39 6.16 6.46
C GLY A 74 -10.48 7.35 7.41
N MET A 75 -9.37 7.82 7.99
CA MET A 75 -9.34 9.00 8.86
C MET A 75 -9.76 10.30 8.16
N SER A 76 -9.95 10.27 6.84
CA SER A 76 -10.60 11.31 6.03
C SER A 76 -12.16 11.26 6.05
N HIS A 77 -12.77 10.65 7.09
CA HIS A 77 -14.19 10.32 7.17
C HIS A 77 -15.13 11.55 7.26
N PRO A 78 -16.36 11.48 6.72
CA PRO A 78 -17.41 12.49 6.87
C PRO A 78 -17.85 12.81 8.31
N MET A 79 -17.50 11.99 9.30
CA MET A 79 -17.79 12.28 10.72
C MET A 79 -16.91 13.41 11.26
N ALA A 80 -15.68 13.57 10.75
CA ALA A 80 -14.84 14.71 11.10
C ALA A 80 -15.47 16.03 10.63
N TRP A 81 -16.26 16.00 9.55
CA TRP A 81 -16.95 17.16 9.01
C TRP A 81 -18.20 17.57 9.81
N LEU A 82 -18.83 16.63 10.52
CA LEU A 82 -19.93 16.92 11.45
C LEU A 82 -19.49 17.74 12.66
N PHE A 83 -18.18 17.71 12.98
CA PHE A 83 -17.61 18.42 14.12
C PHE A 83 -16.69 19.58 13.73
N ASP A 84 -16.15 19.62 12.50
CA ASP A 84 -15.31 20.75 12.02
C ASP A 84 -15.26 20.86 10.46
N PRO A 85 -15.69 21.98 9.85
CA PRO A 85 -15.61 22.22 8.41
C PRO A 85 -14.18 22.30 7.85
N GLU A 86 -13.18 22.61 8.69
CA GLU A 86 -11.76 22.69 8.31
C GLU A 86 -11.06 21.31 8.30
N ALA A 87 -11.71 20.26 8.83
CA ALA A 87 -11.18 18.89 8.87
C ALA A 87 -11.11 18.19 7.48
N GLY A 88 -11.49 18.90 6.40
CA GLY A 88 -11.45 18.39 5.03
C GLY A 88 -10.07 18.37 4.37
N ARG A 89 -9.02 18.90 5.00
CA ARG A 89 -7.65 18.86 4.44
C ARG A 89 -6.94 17.56 4.80
N LEU A 90 -6.45 16.85 3.79
CA LEU A 90 -5.57 15.69 3.99
C LEU A 90 -4.32 16.12 4.76
N SER A 91 -4.12 15.55 5.96
CA SER A 91 -2.92 15.77 6.77
C SER A 91 -1.67 15.36 6.00
N MET A 92 -0.55 16.06 6.21
CA MET A 92 0.75 15.72 5.64
C MET A 92 1.15 14.25 5.90
N ALA A 93 0.73 13.70 7.04
CA ALA A 93 0.96 12.30 7.40
C ALA A 93 0.36 11.30 6.39
N HIS A 94 -0.78 11.65 5.78
CA HIS A 94 -1.47 10.83 4.78
C HIS A 94 -0.66 10.69 3.49
N TRP A 95 -0.13 11.81 3.01
CA TRP A 95 0.73 11.86 1.82
C TRP A 95 2.06 11.15 2.05
N ILE A 96 2.65 11.33 3.23
CA ILE A 96 3.88 10.64 3.62
C ILE A 96 3.64 9.13 3.67
N ALA A 97 2.54 8.67 4.25
CA ALA A 97 2.20 7.25 4.31
C ALA A 97 2.04 6.64 2.90
N GLY A 98 1.30 7.32 2.01
CA GLY A 98 1.13 6.90 0.61
C GLY A 98 2.46 6.85 -0.15
N ALA A 99 3.32 7.86 0.02
CA ALA A 99 4.65 7.90 -0.59
C ALA A 99 5.56 6.77 -0.08
N LEU A 100 5.60 6.53 1.23
CA LEU A 100 6.40 5.47 1.82
C LEU A 100 5.92 4.08 1.38
N LEU A 101 4.61 3.83 1.36
CA LEU A 101 4.05 2.57 0.85
C LEU A 101 4.37 2.36 -0.63
N THR A 102 4.33 3.44 -1.42
CA THR A 102 4.74 3.41 -2.84
C THR A 102 6.20 3.03 -2.98
N LEU A 103 7.09 3.56 -2.13
CA LEU A 103 8.50 3.19 -2.12
C LEU A 103 8.71 1.72 -1.75
N VAL A 104 7.98 1.20 -0.77
CA VAL A 104 8.02 -0.23 -0.40
C VAL A 104 7.56 -1.10 -1.58
N LEU A 105 6.45 -0.74 -2.23
CA LEU A 105 5.93 -1.44 -3.40
C LEU A 105 6.91 -1.40 -4.58
N ALA A 106 7.48 -0.23 -4.88
CA ALA A 106 8.48 -0.05 -5.92
C ALA A 106 9.76 -0.86 -5.64
N GLY A 107 10.21 -0.86 -4.38
CA GLY A 107 11.34 -1.67 -3.94
C GLY A 107 11.08 -3.15 -4.14
N PHE A 108 9.92 -3.64 -3.73
CA PHE A 108 9.49 -5.02 -3.96
C PHE A 108 9.45 -5.35 -5.47
N ALA A 109 8.80 -4.52 -6.27
CA ALA A 109 8.70 -4.73 -7.71
C ALA A 109 10.09 -4.80 -8.38
N LEU A 110 11.03 -3.93 -8.01
CA LEU A 110 12.40 -3.97 -8.50
C LEU A 110 13.15 -5.24 -8.08
N THR A 111 13.02 -5.65 -6.81
CA THR A 111 13.63 -6.90 -6.35
C THR A 111 13.10 -8.09 -7.12
N GLU A 112 11.81 -8.08 -7.45
CA GLU A 112 11.18 -9.17 -8.17
C GLU A 112 11.52 -9.17 -9.66
N CYS A 113 11.63 -8.01 -10.30
CA CYS A 113 12.14 -7.92 -11.66
C CYS A 113 13.60 -8.39 -11.75
N ARG A 114 14.44 -8.08 -10.75
CA ARG A 114 15.82 -8.57 -10.68
C ARG A 114 15.88 -10.08 -10.47
N ARG A 115 15.04 -10.62 -9.58
CA ARG A 115 14.90 -12.07 -9.36
C ARG A 115 14.49 -12.79 -10.64
N LEU A 116 13.60 -12.21 -11.43
CA LEU A 116 13.13 -12.75 -12.71
C LEU A 116 14.10 -12.47 -13.88
N ALA A 117 15.27 -11.88 -13.63
CA ALA A 117 16.25 -11.49 -14.64
C ALA A 117 15.64 -10.64 -15.79
N ALA A 118 14.68 -9.78 -15.46
CA ALA A 118 14.03 -8.91 -16.44
C ALA A 118 15.05 -7.90 -17.00
N GLY A 119 14.98 -7.63 -18.31
CA GLY A 119 15.82 -6.62 -18.96
C GLY A 119 15.63 -5.22 -18.38
N SER A 120 16.65 -4.35 -18.52
CA SER A 120 16.65 -3.00 -17.95
C SER A 120 15.45 -2.15 -18.37
N ALA A 121 15.02 -2.26 -19.63
CA ALA A 121 13.83 -1.56 -20.14
C ALA A 121 12.53 -2.02 -19.44
N MET A 122 12.40 -3.33 -19.17
CA MET A 122 11.26 -3.89 -18.44
C MET A 122 11.28 -3.44 -16.97
N GLN A 123 12.45 -3.44 -16.33
CA GLN A 123 12.61 -2.94 -14.97
C GLN A 123 12.19 -1.46 -14.86
N ALA A 124 12.63 -0.63 -15.81
CA ALA A 124 12.26 0.78 -15.88
C ALA A 124 10.74 0.95 -16.09
N ALA A 125 10.13 0.17 -16.98
CA ALA A 125 8.69 0.22 -17.24
C ALA A 125 7.86 -0.19 -16.00
N VAL A 126 8.24 -1.28 -15.33
CA VAL A 126 7.56 -1.75 -14.11
C VAL A 126 7.72 -0.73 -12.99
N LEU A 127 8.92 -0.15 -12.82
CA LEU A 127 9.15 0.89 -11.82
C LEU A 127 8.32 2.14 -12.11
N ALA A 128 8.35 2.63 -13.36
CA ALA A 128 7.56 3.78 -13.79
C ALA A 128 6.05 3.54 -13.58
N GLY A 129 5.54 2.37 -13.97
CA GLY A 129 4.14 2.00 -13.75
C GLY A 129 3.78 1.91 -12.27
N THR A 130 4.66 1.37 -11.44
CA THR A 130 4.45 1.26 -9.98
C THR A 130 4.43 2.64 -9.32
N LEU A 131 5.36 3.53 -9.70
CA LEU A 131 5.42 4.89 -9.20
C LEU A 131 4.22 5.72 -9.68
N ALA A 132 3.80 5.57 -10.94
CA ALA A 132 2.61 6.23 -11.46
C ALA A 132 1.34 5.75 -10.75
N PHE A 133 1.20 4.44 -10.53
CA PHE A 133 0.10 3.87 -9.75
C PHE A 133 0.10 4.42 -8.31
N GLY A 134 1.25 4.41 -7.64
CA GLY A 134 1.40 4.94 -6.29
C GLY A 134 1.12 6.44 -6.20
N ALA A 135 1.51 7.22 -7.21
CA ALA A 135 1.20 8.65 -7.29
C ALA A 135 -0.31 8.90 -7.45
N LEU A 136 -0.98 8.14 -8.32
CA LEU A 136 -2.44 8.21 -8.49
C LEU A 136 -3.19 7.78 -7.22
N MET A 137 -2.64 6.83 -6.48
CA MET A 137 -3.20 6.29 -5.23
C MET A 137 -2.55 6.87 -3.98
N ALA A 138 -1.82 7.98 -4.07
CA ALA A 138 -1.11 8.57 -2.93
C ALA A 138 -2.09 9.04 -1.83
N ALA A 139 -3.30 9.46 -2.25
CA ALA A 139 -4.41 9.78 -1.37
C ALA A 139 -5.21 8.55 -0.90
N ALA A 140 -4.84 7.33 -1.29
CA ALA A 140 -5.43 6.07 -0.83
C ALA A 140 -4.35 5.06 -0.39
N PRO A 141 -3.63 5.31 0.73
CA PRO A 141 -2.54 4.45 1.20
C PRO A 141 -2.93 2.96 1.35
N ALA A 142 -4.17 2.67 1.75
CA ALA A 142 -4.68 1.30 1.87
C ALA A 142 -4.70 0.55 0.53
N VAL A 143 -4.98 1.24 -0.57
CA VAL A 143 -5.00 0.63 -1.91
C VAL A 143 -3.58 0.25 -2.32
N VAL A 144 -2.59 1.10 -2.04
CA VAL A 144 -1.16 0.80 -2.30
C VAL A 144 -0.68 -0.34 -1.41
N ALA A 145 -1.03 -0.34 -0.12
CA ALA A 145 -0.70 -1.43 0.81
C ALA A 145 -1.35 -2.76 0.41
N GLY A 146 -2.61 -2.73 -0.04
CA GLY A 146 -3.32 -3.91 -0.53
C GLY A 146 -2.73 -4.44 -1.84
N ALA A 147 -2.30 -3.57 -2.75
CA ALA A 147 -1.59 -3.96 -3.96
C ALA A 147 -0.25 -4.64 -3.64
N LEU A 148 0.49 -4.12 -2.66
CA LEU A 148 1.68 -4.78 -2.13
C LEU A 148 1.33 -6.14 -1.52
N ALA A 149 0.31 -6.24 -0.68
CA ALA A 149 -0.12 -7.50 -0.08
C ALA A 149 -0.48 -8.55 -1.14
N LEU A 150 -1.17 -8.16 -2.22
CA LEU A 150 -1.40 -9.05 -3.37
C LEU A 150 -0.11 -9.52 -4.01
N ALA A 151 0.86 -8.62 -4.22
CA ALA A 151 2.13 -8.95 -4.82
C ALA A 151 2.94 -9.93 -3.94
N LEU A 152 2.93 -9.71 -2.61
CA LEU A 152 3.52 -10.63 -1.63
C LEU A 152 2.79 -11.98 -1.60
N ALA A 153 1.45 -11.96 -1.67
CA ALA A 153 0.62 -13.16 -1.69
C ALA A 153 0.89 -14.03 -2.92
N LEU A 154 1.02 -13.41 -4.10
CA LEU A 154 1.36 -14.10 -5.33
C LEU A 154 2.75 -14.73 -5.25
N ARG A 155 3.71 -14.05 -4.62
CA ARG A 155 5.06 -14.57 -4.44
C ARG A 155 5.11 -15.77 -3.47
N ARG A 156 4.32 -15.75 -2.40
CA ARG A 156 4.21 -16.85 -1.43
C ARG A 156 3.19 -17.92 -1.81
N ALA A 157 2.41 -17.70 -2.87
CA ALA A 157 1.22 -18.49 -3.19
C ALA A 157 0.21 -18.63 -2.01
N SER A 158 0.05 -17.57 -1.20
CA SER A 158 -0.82 -17.58 -0.02
C SER A 158 -2.22 -17.03 -0.33
N MET A 159 -3.25 -17.89 -0.22
CA MET A 159 -4.65 -17.49 -0.41
C MET A 159 -5.13 -16.49 0.66
N ALA A 160 -4.64 -16.63 1.90
CA ALA A 160 -5.02 -15.74 2.99
C ALA A 160 -4.51 -14.31 2.76
N TRP A 161 -3.25 -14.16 2.35
CA TRP A 161 -2.66 -12.86 2.03
C TRP A 161 -3.32 -12.24 0.79
N MET A 162 -3.72 -13.08 -0.16
CA MET A 162 -4.45 -12.65 -1.34
C MET A 162 -5.82 -12.07 -0.94
N GLY A 163 -6.58 -12.80 -0.11
CA GLY A 163 -7.86 -12.33 0.42
C GLY A 163 -7.73 -11.02 1.20
N LEU A 164 -6.70 -10.90 2.05
CA LEU A 164 -6.39 -9.66 2.78
C LEU A 164 -6.07 -8.50 1.84
N GLY A 165 -5.27 -8.74 0.79
CA GLY A 165 -4.96 -7.73 -0.22
C GLY A 165 -6.19 -7.25 -0.98
N VAL A 166 -7.04 -8.17 -1.44
CA VAL A 166 -8.31 -7.82 -2.11
C VAL A 166 -9.23 -7.03 -1.17
N ALA A 167 -9.39 -7.49 0.08
CA ALA A 167 -10.24 -6.82 1.05
C ALA A 167 -9.74 -5.40 1.37
N ALA A 168 -8.42 -5.23 1.56
CA ALA A 168 -7.82 -3.92 1.82
C ALA A 168 -8.02 -2.96 0.64
N ILE A 169 -7.88 -3.44 -0.60
CA ILE A 169 -8.16 -2.64 -1.80
C ILE A 169 -9.64 -2.25 -1.87
N ALA A 170 -10.56 -3.20 -1.68
CA ALA A 170 -11.99 -2.97 -1.77
C ALA A 170 -12.46 -1.95 -0.72
N ILE A 171 -12.11 -2.17 0.55
CA ILE A 171 -12.46 -1.26 1.65
C ILE A 171 -11.76 0.09 1.45
N GLY A 172 -10.49 0.09 1.05
CA GLY A 172 -9.73 1.30 0.76
C GLY A 172 -10.37 2.16 -0.34
N PHE A 173 -10.90 1.53 -1.40
CA PHE A 173 -11.65 2.24 -2.43
C PHE A 173 -12.98 2.79 -1.94
N VAL A 174 -13.73 2.02 -1.14
CA VAL A 174 -14.97 2.51 -0.52
C VAL A 174 -14.68 3.76 0.31
N TRP A 175 -13.64 3.72 1.14
CA TRP A 175 -13.24 4.86 1.97
C TRP A 175 -12.75 6.05 1.15
N TYR A 176 -11.89 5.81 0.16
CA TYR A 176 -11.44 6.85 -0.76
C TYR A 176 -12.61 7.51 -1.49
N TYR A 177 -13.60 6.73 -1.94
CA TYR A 177 -14.78 7.25 -2.63
C TYR A 177 -15.70 8.05 -1.70
N SER A 178 -15.85 7.63 -0.44
CA SER A 178 -16.70 8.30 0.56
C SER A 178 -16.13 9.60 1.13
N ALA A 179 -14.83 9.88 1.01
CA ALA A 179 -14.20 11.04 1.67
C ALA A 179 -14.46 12.40 0.96
N LEU A 180 -15.06 13.41 1.58
CA LEU A 180 -15.53 14.62 0.87
C LEU A 180 -14.46 15.60 0.34
N HIS A 181 -13.17 15.35 0.58
CA HIS A 181 -12.11 16.33 0.30
C HIS A 181 -11.88 16.64 -1.19
N TRP A 182 -12.26 15.75 -2.11
CA TRP A 182 -12.09 15.90 -3.56
C TRP A 182 -13.41 15.81 -4.30
N THR A 183 -13.49 16.49 -5.45
CA THR A 183 -14.65 16.39 -6.33
C THR A 183 -14.82 14.95 -6.83
N LEU A 184 -16.07 14.52 -7.02
CA LEU A 184 -16.37 13.20 -7.58
C LEU A 184 -15.70 12.98 -8.94
N LEU A 185 -15.55 14.05 -9.73
CA LEU A 185 -14.83 14.04 -11.00
C LEU A 185 -13.35 13.70 -10.81
N ALA A 186 -12.66 14.35 -9.87
CA ALA A 186 -11.24 14.09 -9.64
C ALA A 186 -10.99 12.65 -9.15
N LYS A 187 -11.90 12.10 -8.33
CA LYS A 187 -11.86 10.70 -7.89
C LYS A 187 -12.14 9.71 -9.01
N SER A 188 -13.12 9.98 -9.87
CA SER A 188 -13.42 9.09 -10.99
C SER A 188 -12.28 9.07 -12.02
N VAL A 189 -11.67 10.23 -12.30
CA VAL A 189 -10.52 10.34 -13.20
C VAL A 189 -9.30 9.60 -12.64
N THR A 190 -8.99 9.73 -11.36
CA THR A 190 -7.85 9.02 -10.74
C THR A 190 -8.05 7.51 -10.74
N LEU A 191 -9.26 7.02 -10.42
CA LEU A 191 -9.60 5.60 -10.48
C LEU A 191 -9.56 5.05 -11.91
N ALA A 192 -10.14 5.78 -12.87
CA ALA A 192 -10.10 5.40 -14.28
C ALA A 192 -8.66 5.38 -14.80
N ALA A 193 -7.86 6.41 -14.51
CA ALA A 193 -6.47 6.48 -14.91
C ALA A 193 -5.65 5.32 -14.32
N ALA A 194 -5.84 4.99 -13.04
CA ALA A 194 -5.15 3.87 -12.42
C ALA A 194 -5.57 2.51 -13.03
N GLY A 195 -6.87 2.33 -13.29
CA GLY A 195 -7.38 1.13 -13.97
C GLY A 195 -6.82 0.98 -15.38
N VAL A 196 -6.85 2.05 -16.18
CA VAL A 196 -6.27 2.10 -17.53
C VAL A 196 -4.78 1.83 -17.49
N LEU A 197 -4.04 2.42 -16.55
CA LEU A 197 -2.62 2.19 -16.36
C LEU A 197 -2.31 0.69 -16.12
N LEU A 198 -3.05 0.05 -15.21
CA LEU A 198 -2.87 -1.38 -14.91
C LEU A 198 -3.25 -2.27 -16.10
N LEU A 199 -4.33 -1.95 -16.82
CA LEU A 199 -4.76 -2.68 -18.01
C LEU A 199 -3.76 -2.54 -19.16
N ALA A 200 -3.26 -1.33 -19.41
CA ALA A 200 -2.24 -1.06 -20.42
C ALA A 200 -0.94 -1.79 -20.09
N GLY A 201 -0.52 -1.77 -18.81
CA GLY A 201 0.63 -2.52 -18.34
C GLY A 201 0.47 -4.02 -18.55
N ARG A 202 -0.68 -4.59 -18.19
CA ARG A 202 -1.01 -6.00 -18.45
C ARG A 202 -0.97 -6.32 -19.94
N TYR A 203 -1.62 -5.52 -20.77
CA TYR A 203 -1.66 -5.72 -22.22
C TYR A 203 -0.24 -5.75 -22.80
N TRP A 204 0.60 -4.78 -22.43
CA TRP A 204 1.97 -4.70 -22.89
C TRP A 204 2.84 -5.89 -22.42
N LEU A 205 2.68 -6.34 -21.17
CA LEU A 205 3.37 -7.50 -20.64
C LEU A 205 3.02 -8.80 -21.37
N LEU A 206 1.75 -8.97 -21.77
CA LEU A 206 1.29 -10.15 -22.50
C LEU A 206 1.76 -10.13 -23.96
N HIS A 207 1.65 -8.98 -24.64
CA HIS A 207 2.02 -8.86 -26.06
C HIS A 207 3.52 -8.72 -26.30
N GLY A 208 4.27 -8.20 -25.33
CA GLY A 208 5.73 -8.11 -25.38
C GLY A 208 6.42 -9.47 -25.28
N ARG A 209 5.73 -10.51 -24.78
CA ARG A 209 6.25 -11.89 -24.72
C ARG A 209 6.06 -12.64 -26.04
N THR A 210 4.92 -12.46 -26.71
CA THR A 210 4.62 -13.11 -27.99
C THR A 210 5.54 -12.66 -29.13
N GLY A 211 6.16 -11.48 -29.05
CA GLY A 211 7.12 -11.01 -30.07
C GLY A 211 8.51 -11.65 -30.00
N LYS A 212 8.88 -12.33 -28.92
CA LYS A 212 10.19 -12.98 -28.74
C LYS A 212 10.20 -14.48 -29.02
N GLU A 213 9.05 -15.11 -29.14
CA GLU A 213 8.94 -16.55 -29.47
C GLU A 213 8.92 -16.81 -31.00
N PHE A 214 8.87 -15.75 -31.82
CA PHE A 214 8.85 -15.82 -33.29
C PHE A 214 10.02 -15.09 -33.96
N ALA A 215 11.10 -14.78 -33.23
CA ALA A 215 12.32 -14.16 -33.77
C ALA A 215 13.55 -15.01 -33.46
#